data_AF-A0A8J2NKF2-F1
#
_entry.id   AF-A0A8J2NKF2-F1
#
_cell.length_a   1.000
_cell.length_b   1.000
_cell.length_c   1.000
_cell.angle_alpha   90.00
_cell.angle_beta   90.00
_cell.angle_gamma   90.00
#
_symmetry.space_group_name_H-M   'P 1'
#
loop_
_entity.id
_entity.type
_entity.pdbx_description
1 polymer ?
#
loop_
_entity_poly.entity_id
_entity_poly.type
_entity_poly.pdbx_seq_one_letter_code
_entity_poly.pdbx_strand_id
1 'polypeptide(L)' 'MLNNGQILGGEATLWSEKTDIQTMEMKLWPRGSALAERLWSNPEKSRTRFAYPRLINHRERMVQRGIR' A
#
# COMPACT_ATOMS: atom_id res chain seq x y z
N MET A 1 -1.66 -27.95 -1.35
CA MET A 1 -2.29 -26.73 -1.90
C MET A 1 -3.14 -26.14 -0.78
N LEU A 2 -2.97 -24.86 -0.44
CA LEU A 2 -3.81 -24.23 0.60
C LEU A 2 -5.26 -24.12 0.11
N ASN A 3 -6.21 -24.35 1.00
CA ASN A 3 -7.63 -24.29 0.68
C ASN A 3 -8.06 -22.81 0.65
N ASN A 4 -8.57 -22.32 -0.48
CA ASN A 4 -8.83 -20.89 -0.69
C ASN A 4 -9.79 -20.25 0.34
N GLY A 5 -10.65 -21.03 1.00
CA GLY A 5 -11.59 -20.54 2.01
C GLY A 5 -10.96 -20.17 3.37
N GLN A 6 -9.68 -20.43 3.59
CA GLN A 6 -9.00 -20.14 4.86
C GLN A 6 -8.20 -18.83 4.83
N ILE A 7 -8.07 -18.18 3.66
CA ILE A 7 -7.29 -16.96 3.49
C ILE A 7 -8.21 -15.76 3.67
N LEU A 8 -8.06 -15.06 4.78
CA LEU A 8 -8.85 -13.85 5.08
C LEU A 8 -8.29 -12.59 4.42
N GLY A 9 -7.00 -12.58 4.07
CA GLY A 9 -6.31 -11.42 3.50
C GLY A 9 -4.90 -11.28 4.08
N GLY A 10 -4.48 -10.03 4.31
CA GLY A 10 -3.19 -9.70 4.90
C GLY A 10 -3.17 -8.27 5.44
N GLU A 11 -2.06 -7.89 6.07
CA GLU A 11 -1.88 -6.59 6.71
C GLU A 11 -0.51 -5.99 6.39
N ALA A 12 -0.41 -4.65 6.45
CA ALA A 12 0.85 -3.93 6.42
C ALA A 12 1.19 -3.50 7.84
N THR A 13 2.26 -4.06 8.39
CA THR A 13 2.72 -3.73 9.75
C THR A 13 3.92 -2.78 9.69
N LEU A 14 3.79 -1.62 10.33
CA LEU A 14 4.89 -0.66 10.51
C LEU A 14 5.37 -0.73 11.96
N TRP A 15 6.51 -1.37 12.17
CA TRP A 15 7.08 -1.51 13.50
C TRP A 15 7.74 -0.20 13.98
N SER A 16 7.60 0.07 15.28
CA SER A 16 7.95 1.36 15.89
C SER A 16 9.37 1.44 16.43
N GLU A 17 10.20 0.39 16.34
CA GLU A 17 11.55 0.40 16.92
C GLU A 17 12.44 1.49 16.32
N LYS A 18 12.18 1.88 15.08
CA LYS A 18 12.86 2.98 14.39
C LYS A 18 11.90 4.00 13.82
N THR A 19 10.64 4.05 14.26
CA THR A 19 9.59 4.91 13.70
C THR A 19 8.90 5.70 14.81
N ASP A 20 8.69 6.98 14.56
CA ASP A 20 7.99 7.91 15.44
C ASP A 20 6.83 8.58 14.69
N ILE A 21 6.11 9.47 15.37
CA ILE A 21 4.95 10.18 14.82
C ILE A 21 5.35 11.04 13.60
N GLN A 22 6.56 11.59 13.58
CA GLN A 22 7.02 12.47 12.51
C GLN A 22 7.41 11.69 11.25
N THR A 23 7.92 10.46 11.41
CA THR A 23 8.39 9.62 10.31
C THR A 23 7.39 8.54 9.88
N MET A 24 6.27 8.39 10.60
CA MET A 24 5.26 7.38 10.33
C MET A 24 4.67 7.54 8.92
N GLU A 25 4.19 8.73 8.56
CA GLU A 25 3.50 8.95 7.28
C GLU A 25 4.41 8.71 6.08
N MET A 26 5.62 9.30 6.09
CA MET A 26 6.59 9.15 5.01
C MET A 26 7.04 7.69 4.81
N LYS A 27 6.98 6.90 5.89
CA LYS A 27 7.29 5.47 5.82
C LYS A 27 6.08 4.67 5.37
N LEU A 28 4.88 5.01 5.81
CA LEU A 28 3.70 4.23 5.46
C LEU A 28 3.29 4.48 4.01
N TRP A 29 3.25 5.75 3.58
CA TRP A 29 2.73 6.16 2.29
C TRP A 29 3.85 6.52 1.31
N PRO A 30 3.74 6.15 0.02
CA PRO A 30 2.63 5.44 -0.63
C PRO A 30 2.73 3.90 -0.57
N ARG A 31 3.67 3.34 0.21
CA ARG A 31 3.97 1.89 0.23
C ARG A 31 2.76 1.05 0.66
N GLY A 32 2.02 1.50 1.67
CA GLY A 32 0.77 0.87 2.11
C GLY A 32 -0.29 0.81 1.03
N SER A 33 -0.34 1.81 0.12
CA SER A 33 -1.31 1.84 -0.98
C SER A 33 -1.08 0.70 -1.98
N ALA A 34 0.16 0.27 -2.15
CA ALA A 34 0.48 -0.88 -3.01
C ALA A 34 -0.08 -2.19 -2.44
N LEU A 35 0.00 -2.39 -1.12
CA LEU A 35 -0.63 -3.54 -0.47
C LEU A 35 -2.16 -3.44 -0.55
N ALA A 36 -2.72 -2.27 -0.29
CA ALA A 36 -4.16 -2.04 -0.37
C ALA A 36 -4.73 -2.42 -1.74
N GLU A 37 -4.04 -2.05 -2.83
CA GLU A 37 -4.45 -2.43 -4.19
C GLU A 37 -4.41 -3.95 -4.42
N ARG A 38 -3.40 -4.64 -3.87
CA ARG A 38 -3.29 -6.09 -3.98
C ARG A 38 -4.42 -6.79 -3.24
N LEU A 39 -4.75 -6.34 -2.04
CA LEU A 39 -5.79 -6.95 -1.20
C LEU A 39 -7.20 -6.63 -1.70
N TRP A 40 -7.42 -5.47 -2.31
CA TRP A 40 -8.74 -5.06 -2.79
C TRP A 40 -9.05 -5.54 -4.20
N SER A 41 -8.18 -5.20 -5.17
CA SER A 41 -8.48 -5.41 -6.59
C SER A 41 -7.81 -6.64 -7.18
N ASN A 42 -6.70 -7.09 -6.59
CA ASN A 42 -5.82 -8.14 -7.09
C ASN A 42 -5.74 -8.22 -8.64
N PRO A 43 -5.30 -7.16 -9.34
CA PRO A 43 -5.41 -7.10 -10.79
C PRO A 43 -4.55 -8.18 -11.46
N GLU A 44 -5.14 -8.92 -12.40
CA GLU A 44 -4.47 -9.94 -13.23
C GLU A 44 -3.18 -9.40 -13.86
N LYS A 45 -3.23 -8.16 -14.37
CA LYS A 45 -2.06 -7.44 -14.88
C LYS A 45 -1.29 -6.74 -13.76
N SER A 46 -0.83 -7.51 -12.77
CA SER A 46 -0.10 -6.97 -11.61
C SER A 46 1.35 -6.54 -11.89
N ARG A 47 1.70 -6.26 -13.15
CA ARG A 47 3.03 -5.78 -13.51
C ARG A 47 3.24 -4.36 -13.00
N THR A 48 4.38 -4.12 -12.37
CA THR A 48 4.80 -2.81 -11.85
C THR A 48 4.63 -1.69 -12.87
N ARG A 49 4.87 -1.96 -14.16
CA ARG A 49 4.70 -0.99 -15.26
C ARG A 49 3.29 -0.37 -15.34
N PHE A 50 2.24 -1.11 -15.02
CA PHE A 50 0.85 -0.61 -15.08
C PHE A 50 0.37 -0.04 -13.75
N ALA A 51 0.97 -0.47 -12.64
CA ALA A 51 0.66 0.04 -11.30
C ALA A 51 1.33 1.39 -11.02
N TYR A 52 2.56 1.57 -11.50
CA TYR A 52 3.37 2.74 -11.18
C TYR A 52 2.69 4.08 -11.52
N PRO A 53 2.14 4.31 -12.74
CA PRO A 53 1.50 5.59 -13.05
C PRO A 53 0.30 5.89 -12.14
N ARG A 54 -0.48 4.87 -11.77
CA ARG A 54 -1.64 5.02 -10.88
C ARG A 54 -1.21 5.31 -9.44
N LEU A 55 -0.13 4.68 -8.98
CA LEU A 55 0.44 4.92 -7.67
C LEU A 55 0.99 6.35 -7.55
N ILE A 56 1.64 6.88 -8.59
CA ILE A 56 2.10 8.27 -8.64
C ILE A 56 0.92 9.24 -8.58
N ASN A 57 -0.08 9.08 -9.43
CA ASN A 57 -1.27 9.93 -9.39
C ASN A 57 -1.99 9.84 -8.04
N HIS A 58 -1.99 8.67 -7.40
CA HIS A 58 -2.56 8.49 -6.07
C HIS A 58 -1.73 9.21 -5.00
N ARG A 59 -0.40 9.14 -5.08
CA ARG A 59 0.53 9.86 -4.21
C ARG A 59 0.35 11.37 -4.32
N GLU A 60 0.18 11.92 -5.53
CA GLU A 60 -0.12 13.34 -5.73
C GLU A 60 -1.42 13.75 -5.03
N ARG A 61 -2.48 12.95 -5.17
CA ARG A 61 -3.74 13.19 -4.45
C ARG A 61 -3.59 13.11 -2.93
N MET A 62 -2.72 12.23 -2.41
CA MET A 62 -2.41 12.17 -0.98
C MET A 62 -1.73 13.46 -0.51
N VAL A 63 -0.74 13.96 -1.24
CA VAL A 63 -0.06 15.23 -0.94
C VAL A 63 -1.07 16.38 -0.92
N GLN A 64 -1.97 16.47 -1.92
CA GLN A 64 -3.01 17.50 -1.98
C GLN A 64 -3.99 17.44 -0.79
N ARG A 65 -4.10 16.30 -0.11
CA ARG A 65 -4.94 16.10 1.08
C ARG A 65 -4.17 16.26 2.40
N GLY A 66 -2.90 16.66 2.34
CA GLY A 66 -2.06 16.89 3.51
C GLY A 66 -1.34 15.65 4.05
N ILE A 67 -1.40 14.50 3.34
CA ILE A 67 -0.70 13.27 3.74
C ILE A 67 0.74 13.33 3.20
N ARG A 68 1.73 13.28 4.09
CA ARG A 68 3.13 13.59 3.74
C ARG A 68 4.02 12.38 3.56
#